data_AF-A0A3D3WI62-F1
#
_entry.id   AF-A0A3D3WI62-F1
#
_cell.length_a   1.000
_cell.length_b   1.000
_cell.length_c   1.000
_cell.angle_alpha   90.00
_cell.angle_beta   90.00
_cell.angle_gamma   90.00
#
_symmetry.space_group_name_H-M   'P 1'
#
loop_
_entity.id
_entity.type
_entity.pdbx_description
1 polymer ?
#
loop_
_entity_poly.entity_id
_entity_poly.type
_entity_poly.pdbx_seq_one_letter_code
_entity_poly.pdbx_strand_id
1 'polypeptide(L)'
;MFIPSWVFEVAVMRTASEYLSSEMGIEAFGKKYSDGLKTIYTETLAPEVFVETAQEIIEFLAEIEAGEQAVTLLNNFCYFRLYHEGVNRPRKMKSMFGTIEDAVKAKDSNPKEALKSFRAYVFGLRSEIVPTAPKGWALETDDHIVKLKPLFEESVSLLDLF
;
A
#
# COMPACT_ATOMS: atom_id res chain seq x y z
N MET A 1 -9.31 7.11 -15.90
CA MET A 1 -7.88 6.72 -15.76
C MET A 1 -7.75 5.84 -14.53
N PHE A 2 -6.83 4.89 -14.57
CA PHE A 2 -6.73 3.79 -13.60
C PHE A 2 -5.76 4.12 -12.46
N ILE A 3 -5.95 3.46 -11.33
CA ILE A 3 -5.08 3.58 -10.16
C ILE A 3 -3.73 2.93 -10.50
N PRO A 4 -2.58 3.60 -10.28
CA PRO A 4 -1.27 2.97 -10.44
C PRO A 4 -1.14 1.75 -9.53
N SER A 5 -0.53 0.67 -10.01
CA SER A 5 -0.36 -0.57 -9.25
C SER A 5 0.28 -0.36 -7.89
N TRP A 6 1.33 0.48 -7.83
CA TRP A 6 2.02 0.78 -6.57
C TRP A 6 1.12 1.50 -5.55
N VAL A 7 0.21 2.36 -6.00
CA VAL A 7 -0.74 3.07 -5.12
C VAL A 7 -1.74 2.09 -4.54
N PHE A 8 -2.27 1.19 -5.37
CA PHE A 8 -3.15 0.13 -4.91
C PHE A 8 -2.45 -0.78 -3.90
N GLU A 9 -1.24 -1.24 -4.19
CA GLU A 9 -0.45 -2.09 -3.30
C GLU A 9 -0.14 -1.40 -1.96
N VAL A 10 0.23 -0.12 -1.97
CA VAL A 10 0.44 0.67 -0.76
C VAL A 10 -0.86 0.79 0.04
N ALA A 11 -1.98 1.09 -0.62
CA ALA A 11 -3.28 1.17 0.05
C ALA A 11 -3.68 -0.15 0.71
N VAL A 12 -3.47 -1.30 0.06
CA VAL A 12 -3.71 -2.62 0.67
C VAL A 12 -2.80 -2.85 1.88
N MET A 13 -1.51 -2.55 1.79
CA MET A 13 -0.60 -2.70 2.95
C MET A 13 -1.02 -1.80 4.11
N ARG A 14 -1.51 -0.61 3.81
CA ARG A 14 -1.99 0.33 4.82
C ARG A 14 -3.31 -0.14 5.45
N THR A 15 -4.23 -0.71 4.68
CA THR A 15 -5.42 -1.39 5.21
C THR A 15 -5.02 -2.45 6.24
N ALA A 16 -4.07 -3.32 5.90
CA ALA A 16 -3.57 -4.34 6.81
C ALA A 16 -2.85 -3.73 8.03
N SER A 17 -1.96 -2.76 7.81
CA SER A 17 -1.15 -2.15 8.85
C SER A 17 -1.98 -1.39 9.89
N GLU A 18 -2.97 -0.62 9.44
CA GLU A 18 -3.86 0.16 10.31
C GLU A 18 -4.82 -0.77 11.06
N TYR A 19 -5.33 -1.81 10.41
CA TYR A 19 -6.11 -2.85 11.08
C TYR A 19 -5.31 -3.52 12.21
N LEU A 20 -4.09 -3.98 11.92
CA LEU A 20 -3.22 -4.62 12.93
C LEU A 20 -2.80 -3.69 14.07
N SER A 21 -2.95 -2.37 13.89
CA SER A 21 -2.54 -1.34 14.87
C SER A 21 -3.73 -0.63 15.53
N SER A 22 -4.96 -1.12 15.35
CA SER A 22 -6.17 -0.49 15.86
C SER A 22 -7.16 -1.50 16.44
N GLU A 23 -8.17 -0.98 17.15
CA GLU A 23 -9.32 -1.75 17.65
C GLU A 23 -10.49 -1.79 16.64
N MET A 24 -10.29 -1.23 15.44
CA MET A 24 -11.34 -1.07 14.43
C MET A 24 -11.42 -2.29 13.51
N GLY A 25 -12.60 -2.57 12.95
CA GLY A 25 -12.77 -3.58 11.90
C GLY A 25 -11.98 -3.22 10.63
N ILE A 26 -11.47 -4.23 9.92
CA ILE A 26 -10.70 -4.05 8.68
C ILE A 26 -11.51 -3.34 7.59
N GLU A 27 -12.83 -3.48 7.63
CA GLU A 27 -13.80 -2.86 6.72
C GLU A 27 -13.71 -1.33 6.76
N ALA A 28 -13.41 -0.77 7.94
CA ALA A 28 -13.26 0.67 8.14
C ALA A 28 -12.11 1.23 7.28
N PHE A 29 -10.99 0.52 7.25
CA PHE A 29 -9.80 0.90 6.47
C PHE A 29 -9.97 0.60 4.99
N GLY A 30 -10.61 -0.52 4.64
CA GLY A 30 -10.96 -0.82 3.25
C GLY A 30 -11.85 0.27 2.66
N LYS A 31 -12.83 0.76 3.41
CA LYS A 31 -13.70 1.87 3.02
C LYS A 31 -12.91 3.17 2.87
N LYS A 32 -12.09 3.54 3.88
CA LYS A 32 -11.20 4.72 3.82
C LYS A 32 -10.40 4.75 2.52
N TYR A 33 -9.67 3.67 2.20
CA TYR A 33 -8.83 3.61 1.01
C TYR A 33 -9.63 3.59 -0.29
N SER A 34 -10.74 2.86 -0.34
CA SER A 34 -11.66 2.90 -1.47
C SER A 34 -12.15 4.32 -1.74
N ASP A 35 -12.68 5.01 -0.73
CA ASP A 35 -13.34 6.31 -0.91
C ASP A 35 -12.32 7.42 -1.18
N GLY A 36 -11.19 7.44 -0.46
CA GLY A 36 -10.12 8.39 -0.70
C GLY A 36 -9.52 8.28 -2.10
N LEU A 37 -9.26 7.07 -2.60
CA LEU A 37 -8.71 6.88 -3.95
C LEU A 37 -9.70 7.31 -5.05
N LYS A 38 -11.01 7.17 -4.84
CA LYS A 38 -12.03 7.68 -5.78
C LYS A 38 -12.01 9.20 -5.93
N THR A 39 -11.47 9.93 -4.95
CA THR A 39 -11.31 11.39 -5.06
C THR A 39 -10.13 11.79 -5.96
N ILE A 40 -9.18 10.86 -6.20
CA ILE A 40 -7.94 11.11 -6.94
C ILE A 40 -7.99 10.47 -8.34
N TYR A 41 -8.61 9.29 -8.47
CA TYR A 41 -8.64 8.48 -9.68
C TYR A 41 -10.07 8.25 -10.18
N THR A 42 -10.24 8.07 -11.50
CA THR A 42 -11.57 7.76 -12.07
C THR A 42 -11.99 6.31 -11.86
N GLU A 43 -11.02 5.40 -11.80
CA GLU A 43 -11.29 4.00 -11.47
C GLU A 43 -11.76 3.90 -10.03
N THR A 44 -12.87 3.19 -9.83
CA THR A 44 -13.40 2.88 -8.52
C THR A 44 -13.14 1.41 -8.23
N LEU A 45 -12.60 1.15 -7.04
CA LEU A 45 -12.49 -0.20 -6.48
C LEU A 45 -13.42 -0.26 -5.27
N ALA A 46 -14.12 -1.37 -5.11
CA ALA A 46 -15.01 -1.57 -3.98
C ALA A 46 -14.17 -1.75 -2.69
N PRO A 47 -14.65 -1.28 -1.52
CA PRO A 47 -13.96 -1.47 -0.24
C PRO A 47 -13.54 -2.93 0.01
N GLU A 48 -14.38 -3.88 -0.40
CA GLU A 48 -14.19 -5.32 -0.24
C GLU A 48 -12.91 -5.79 -0.93
N VAL A 49 -12.53 -5.19 -2.05
CA VAL A 49 -11.28 -5.53 -2.76
C VAL A 49 -10.07 -5.25 -1.88
N PHE A 50 -10.07 -4.14 -1.14
CA PHE A 50 -8.98 -3.80 -0.22
C PHE A 50 -8.99 -4.71 1.00
N VAL A 51 -10.17 -5.02 1.54
CA VAL A 51 -10.33 -5.92 2.70
C VAL A 51 -9.84 -7.31 2.37
N GLU A 52 -10.35 -7.93 1.30
CA GLU A 52 -10.00 -9.29 0.89
C GLU A 52 -8.51 -9.40 0.58
N THR A 53 -7.94 -8.44 -0.17
CA THR A 53 -6.50 -8.45 -0.46
C THR A 53 -5.67 -8.26 0.80
N ALA A 54 -6.09 -7.39 1.73
CA ALA A 54 -5.38 -7.18 3.00
C ALA A 54 -5.44 -8.42 3.90
N GLN A 55 -6.56 -9.15 3.89
CA GLN A 55 -6.68 -10.44 4.58
C GLN A 55 -5.69 -11.46 4.04
N GLU A 56 -5.58 -11.62 2.71
CA GLU A 56 -4.57 -12.51 2.10
C GLU A 56 -3.13 -12.14 2.51
N ILE A 57 -2.85 -10.83 2.67
CA ILE A 57 -1.55 -10.33 3.14
C ILE A 57 -1.32 -10.69 4.62
N ILE A 58 -2.34 -10.53 5.47
CA ILE A 58 -2.28 -10.87 6.90
C ILE A 58 -2.14 -12.38 7.09
N GLU A 59 -2.87 -13.18 6.31
CA GLU A 59 -2.75 -14.63 6.29
C GLU A 59 -1.33 -15.06 5.93
N PHE A 60 -0.72 -14.46 4.90
CA PHE A 60 0.68 -14.72 4.57
C PHE A 60 1.64 -14.30 5.68
N LEU A 61 1.40 -13.16 6.35
CA LEU A 61 2.19 -12.74 7.51
C LEU A 61 2.10 -13.76 8.67
N ALA A 62 0.93 -14.36 8.87
CA ALA A 62 0.73 -15.44 9.83
C ALA A 62 1.43 -16.74 9.39
N GLU A 63 1.36 -17.11 8.11
CA GLU A 63 2.06 -18.28 7.53
C GLU A 63 3.57 -18.23 7.79
N ILE A 64 4.18 -17.04 7.78
CA ILE A 64 5.61 -16.85 8.02
C ILE A 64 5.94 -16.49 9.46
N GLU A 65 4.96 -16.54 10.38
CA GLU A 65 5.11 -16.22 11.79
C GLU A 65 5.73 -14.82 12.04
N ALA A 66 5.31 -13.81 11.25
CA ALA A 66 5.91 -12.48 11.31
C ALA A 66 5.78 -11.80 12.69
N GLY A 67 4.70 -12.11 13.43
CA GLY A 67 4.47 -11.60 14.79
C GLY A 67 4.58 -10.07 14.88
N GLU A 68 5.38 -9.59 15.82
CA GLU A 68 5.62 -8.15 16.05
C GLU A 68 6.27 -7.43 14.85
N GLN A 69 6.86 -8.17 13.90
CA GLN A 69 7.48 -7.60 12.71
C GLN A 69 6.47 -7.33 11.58
N ALA A 70 5.22 -7.79 11.70
CA ALA A 70 4.20 -7.68 10.66
C ALA A 70 4.03 -6.23 10.14
N VAL A 71 3.76 -5.28 11.04
CA VAL A 71 3.60 -3.86 10.70
C VAL A 71 4.88 -3.27 10.09
N THR A 72 6.05 -3.68 10.59
CA THR A 72 7.34 -3.23 10.06
C THR A 72 7.57 -3.73 8.63
N LEU A 73 7.23 -4.98 8.32
CA LEU A 73 7.32 -5.55 6.98
C LEU A 73 6.40 -4.83 5.99
N LEU A 74 5.16 -4.54 6.40
CA LEU A 74 4.19 -3.78 5.60
C LEU A 74 4.73 -2.37 5.30
N ASN A 75 5.23 -1.65 6.30
CA ASN A 75 5.83 -0.33 6.11
C ASN A 75 7.04 -0.35 5.18
N ASN A 76 7.93 -1.33 5.34
CA ASN A 76 9.09 -1.46 4.47
C ASN A 76 8.68 -1.79 3.02
N PHE A 77 7.62 -2.56 2.82
CA PHE A 77 7.09 -2.79 1.48
C PHE A 77 6.49 -1.52 0.87
N CYS A 78 5.79 -0.68 1.65
CA CYS A 78 5.32 0.62 1.17
C CYS A 78 6.47 1.48 0.64
N TYR A 79 7.57 1.56 1.39
CA TYR A 79 8.80 2.23 0.94
C TYR A 79 9.32 1.61 -0.37
N PHE A 80 9.46 0.29 -0.41
CA PHE A 80 9.93 -0.42 -1.59
C PHE A 80 9.06 -0.11 -2.82
N ARG A 81 7.72 -0.11 -2.70
CA ARG A 81 6.82 0.15 -3.82
C ARG A 81 6.79 1.60 -4.27
N LEU A 82 6.95 2.54 -3.35
CA LEU A 82 7.10 3.94 -3.67
C LEU A 82 8.35 4.17 -4.53
N TYR A 83 9.50 3.61 -4.12
CA TYR A 83 10.79 3.87 -4.76
C TYR A 83 11.22 2.85 -5.81
N HIS A 84 10.53 1.71 -5.94
CA HIS A 84 10.89 0.62 -6.87
C HIS A 84 9.67 0.03 -7.56
N GLU A 85 9.81 -0.24 -8.86
CA GLU A 85 8.83 -0.98 -9.66
C GLU A 85 8.99 -2.49 -9.51
N GLY A 86 10.11 -2.96 -8.95
CA GLY A 86 10.34 -4.33 -8.54
C GLY A 86 11.78 -4.52 -8.07
N VAL A 87 12.15 -5.78 -7.81
CA VAL A 87 13.51 -6.15 -7.36
C VAL A 87 14.52 -5.61 -8.36
N ASN A 88 15.53 -4.87 -7.88
CA ASN A 88 16.55 -4.21 -8.71
C ASN A 88 16.01 -3.30 -9.81
N ARG A 89 14.79 -2.76 -9.68
CA ARG A 89 14.18 -1.81 -10.63
C ARG A 89 13.73 -0.53 -9.90
N PRO A 90 14.64 0.43 -9.68
CA PRO A 90 14.29 1.73 -9.10
C PRO A 90 13.25 2.48 -9.95
N ARG A 91 12.30 3.14 -9.30
CA ARG A 91 11.27 3.96 -9.94
C ARG A 91 11.88 5.26 -10.45
N LYS A 92 11.43 5.68 -11.63
CA LYS A 92 11.76 7.01 -12.14
C LYS A 92 10.93 8.09 -11.43
N MET A 93 11.47 8.63 -10.33
CA MET A 93 10.76 9.60 -9.47
C MET A 93 10.47 10.95 -10.15
N LYS A 94 11.35 11.39 -11.06
CA LYS A 94 11.19 12.65 -11.81
C LYS A 94 10.79 12.35 -13.24
N SER A 95 9.49 12.44 -13.53
CA SER A 95 8.98 12.50 -14.90
C SER A 95 9.12 13.92 -15.45
N MET A 96 9.36 14.05 -16.76
CA MET A 96 9.33 15.35 -17.45
C MET A 96 7.91 15.93 -17.51
N PHE A 97 6.90 15.07 -17.38
CA PHE A 97 5.49 15.42 -17.40
C PHE A 97 4.80 14.66 -16.27
N GLY A 98 4.33 15.40 -15.26
CA GLY A 98 3.55 14.83 -14.18
C GLY A 98 4.33 14.26 -13.01
N THR A 99 3.60 13.57 -12.13
CA THR A 99 4.10 12.97 -10.88
C THR A 99 3.91 11.46 -10.89
N ILE A 100 4.60 10.74 -9.99
CA ILE A 100 4.42 9.28 -9.85
C ILE A 100 3.01 8.89 -9.37
N GLU A 101 2.27 9.85 -8.83
CA GLU A 101 0.88 9.73 -8.37
C GLU A 101 -0.14 9.89 -9.52
N ASP A 102 0.32 10.20 -10.73
CA ASP A 102 -0.59 10.39 -11.86
C ASP A 102 -1.23 9.07 -12.29
N ALA A 103 -2.51 9.14 -12.63
CA ALA A 103 -3.30 8.00 -13.06
C ALA A 103 -2.72 7.36 -14.34
N VAL A 104 -2.82 6.04 -14.45
CA VAL A 104 -2.31 5.28 -15.60
C VAL A 104 -3.40 5.01 -16.64
N LYS A 105 -2.99 4.80 -17.89
CA LYS A 105 -3.91 4.58 -19.03
C LYS A 105 -4.43 3.14 -19.11
N ALA A 106 -3.67 2.18 -18.60
CA ALA A 106 -4.04 0.77 -18.57
C ALA A 106 -4.29 0.34 -17.14
N LYS A 107 -5.26 -0.55 -16.94
CA LYS A 107 -5.52 -1.15 -15.63
C LYS A 107 -4.35 -2.07 -15.27
N ASP A 108 -3.64 -1.70 -14.22
CA ASP A 108 -2.49 -2.44 -13.67
C ASP A 108 -2.71 -2.81 -12.18
N SER A 109 -3.73 -2.21 -11.55
CA SER A 109 -4.19 -2.55 -10.20
C SER A 109 -4.80 -3.97 -10.17
N ASN A 110 -4.17 -4.89 -9.44
CA ASN A 110 -4.59 -6.30 -9.36
C ASN A 110 -4.29 -6.91 -7.97
N PRO A 111 -5.33 -7.38 -7.24
CA PRO A 111 -5.18 -8.09 -5.96
C PRO A 111 -4.15 -9.22 -5.98
N LYS A 112 -4.20 -10.08 -7.00
CA LYS A 112 -3.29 -11.24 -7.11
C LYS A 112 -1.83 -10.82 -7.28
N GLU A 113 -1.60 -9.73 -8.02
CA GLU A 113 -0.24 -9.21 -8.18
C GLU A 113 0.24 -8.52 -6.90
N ALA A 114 -0.63 -7.89 -6.11
CA ALA A 114 -0.25 -7.30 -4.82
C ALA A 114 0.31 -8.35 -3.85
N LEU A 115 -0.40 -9.47 -3.65
CA LEU A 115 0.08 -10.58 -2.82
C LEU A 115 1.40 -11.16 -3.35
N LYS A 116 1.48 -11.37 -4.67
CA LYS A 116 2.69 -11.90 -5.31
C LYS A 116 3.88 -10.96 -5.17
N SER A 117 3.70 -9.66 -5.37
CA SER A 117 4.71 -8.63 -5.17
C SER A 117 5.20 -8.61 -3.73
N PHE A 118 4.28 -8.70 -2.75
CA PHE A 118 4.63 -8.72 -1.34
C PHE A 118 5.41 -9.98 -0.95
N ARG A 119 4.97 -11.17 -1.39
CA ARG A 119 5.70 -12.43 -1.19
C ARG A 119 7.11 -12.35 -1.80
N ALA A 120 7.23 -11.84 -3.03
CA ALA A 120 8.52 -11.66 -3.69
C ALA A 120 9.46 -10.71 -2.93
N TYR A 121 8.93 -9.62 -2.38
CA TYR A 121 9.68 -8.70 -1.54
C TYR A 121 10.16 -9.36 -0.24
N VAL A 122 9.28 -10.04 0.49
CA VAL A 122 9.62 -10.73 1.76
C VAL A 122 10.70 -11.79 1.54
N PHE A 123 10.63 -12.55 0.45
CA PHE A 123 11.69 -13.49 0.10
C PHE A 123 12.98 -12.80 -0.34
N GLY A 124 12.87 -11.65 -1.02
CA GLY A 124 14.01 -10.81 -1.41
C GLY A 124 14.79 -10.29 -0.21
N LEU A 125 14.13 -10.00 0.92
CA LEU A 125 14.80 -9.55 2.16
C LEU A 125 15.81 -10.58 2.67
N ARG A 126 15.50 -11.88 2.56
CA ARG A 126 16.40 -12.97 3.00
C ARG A 126 17.71 -13.03 2.20
N SER A 127 17.68 -12.52 0.97
CA SER A 127 18.84 -12.48 0.07
C SER A 127 19.45 -11.09 -0.05
N GLU A 128 18.99 -10.12 0.74
CA GLU A 128 19.44 -8.71 0.74
C GLU A 128 19.38 -8.05 -0.66
N ILE A 129 18.46 -8.50 -1.53
CA ILE A 129 18.30 -7.97 -2.90
C ILE A 129 17.20 -6.90 -3.02
N VAL A 130 16.58 -6.54 -1.90
CA VAL A 130 15.57 -5.47 -1.82
C VAL A 130 15.88 -4.57 -0.62
N PRO A 131 15.63 -3.26 -0.72
CA PRO A 131 15.86 -2.33 0.38
C PRO A 131 14.73 -2.39 1.42
N THR A 132 15.07 -2.03 2.66
CA THR A 132 14.10 -1.65 3.70
C THR A 132 13.96 -0.13 3.77
N ALA A 133 12.91 0.36 4.42
CA ALA A 133 12.79 1.79 4.70
C ALA A 133 13.94 2.27 5.60
N PRO A 134 14.46 3.50 5.41
CA PRO A 134 15.43 4.06 6.32
C PRO A 134 14.79 4.28 7.70
N LYS A 135 15.62 4.29 8.76
CA LYS A 135 15.13 4.46 10.13
C LYS A 135 14.36 5.78 10.27
N GLY A 136 13.15 5.70 10.82
CA GLY A 136 12.28 6.86 11.05
C GLY A 136 11.47 7.28 9.82
N TRP A 137 11.57 6.57 8.69
CA TRP A 137 10.71 6.83 7.55
C TRP A 137 9.28 6.40 7.84
N ALA A 138 8.35 7.29 7.50
CA ALA A 138 6.92 7.05 7.50
C ALA A 138 6.36 7.55 6.16
N LEU A 139 5.42 6.80 5.59
CA LEU A 139 4.85 7.10 4.27
C LEU A 139 4.29 8.53 4.19
N GLU A 140 3.59 8.96 5.24
CA GLU A 140 2.93 10.26 5.40
C GLU A 140 3.93 11.43 5.36
N THR A 141 5.20 11.17 5.66
CA THR A 141 6.27 12.17 5.67
C THR A 141 7.02 12.27 4.33
N ASP A 142 6.71 11.42 3.35
CA ASP A 142 7.42 11.40 2.07
C ASP A 142 6.94 12.51 1.13
N ASP A 143 7.87 13.26 0.55
CA ASP A 143 7.57 14.41 -0.30
C ASP A 143 7.05 14.04 -1.69
N HIS A 144 7.14 12.76 -2.10
CA HIS A 144 6.75 12.31 -3.44
C HIS A 144 5.27 11.90 -3.56
N ILE A 145 4.50 12.01 -2.48
CA ILE A 145 3.11 11.54 -2.38
C ILE A 145 2.13 12.68 -2.05
N VAL A 146 2.38 13.89 -2.55
CA VAL A 146 1.62 15.10 -2.18
C VAL A 146 0.11 14.94 -2.36
N LYS A 147 -0.35 14.27 -3.42
CA LYS A 147 -1.79 14.06 -3.70
C LYS A 147 -2.41 13.00 -2.78
N LEU A 148 -1.66 11.96 -2.45
CA LEU A 148 -2.10 10.83 -1.63
C LEU A 148 -1.91 11.08 -0.13
N LYS A 149 -1.04 12.01 0.25
CA LYS A 149 -0.70 12.33 1.63
C LYS A 149 -1.92 12.59 2.52
N PRO A 150 -2.93 13.40 2.12
CA PRO A 150 -4.13 13.61 2.93
C PRO A 150 -4.87 12.31 3.27
N LEU A 151 -4.92 11.35 2.33
CA LEU A 151 -5.54 10.04 2.55
C LEU A 151 -4.72 9.18 3.52
N PHE A 152 -3.39 9.21 3.44
CA PHE A 152 -2.56 8.41 4.36
C PHE A 152 -2.55 8.98 5.78
N GLU A 153 -2.66 10.29 5.95
CA GLU A 153 -2.73 10.96 7.26
C GLU A 153 -4.10 10.87 7.94
N GLU A 154 -5.17 10.62 7.18
CA GLU A 154 -6.53 10.52 7.70
C GLU A 154 -6.66 9.36 8.71
N SER A 155 -7.12 9.63 9.93
CA SER A 155 -7.43 8.57 10.90
C SER A 155 -8.88 8.13 10.77
N VAL A 156 -9.14 6.82 10.76
CA VAL A 156 -10.51 6.30 10.79
C VAL A 156 -11.10 6.45 12.19
N SER A 157 -12.34 6.91 12.27
CA SER A 157 -13.12 7.01 13.49
C SER A 157 -14.37 6.12 13.43
N LEU A 158 -15.01 5.89 14.58
CA LEU A 158 -16.29 5.15 14.63
C LEU A 158 -17.42 5.82 13.84
N LEU A 159 -17.34 7.14 13.60
CA LEU A 159 -18.36 7.86 12.84
C LEU A 159 -18.30 7.55 11.35
N ASP A 160 -17.15 7.12 10.84
CA ASP A 160 -16.93 6.82 9.42
C ASP A 160 -17.51 5.47 9.00
N LEU A 161 -18.03 4.70 9.98
CA LEU A 161 -18.69 3.41 9.81
C LEU A 161 -20.20 3.51 9.52
N PHE A 162 -20.81 4.69 9.71
CA PHE A 162 -22.25 4.94 9.55
C PHE A 162 -22.55 5.75 8.28
#